data_AF-A0AB35IL21-F1
#
_entry.id   AF-A0AB35IL21-F1
#
_cell.length_a   1.000
_cell.length_b   1.000
_cell.length_c   1.000
_cell.angle_alpha   90.00
_cell.angle_beta   90.00
_cell.angle_gamma   90.00
#
_symmetry.space_group_name_H-M   'P 1'
#
loop_
_entity.id
_entity.type
_entity.pdbx_description
1 polymer ?
#
loop_
_entity_poly.entity_id
_entity_poly.type
_entity_poly.pdbx_seq_one_letter_code
_entity_poly.pdbx_strand_id
1 'polypeptide(L)'
;IRDRDISSLYLIADVLVTDYSSVFFDYAILKRPIYFFMYDLDTYRDELRGFYLDIYHDLPGDVIESEDELIQKIFSEKFDYNRLQIFNEQFNNHEDGNASKRVIEILLK
;
A
#
# COMPACT_ATOMS: atom_id res chain seq x y z
N ILE A 1 -10.19 3.16 -23.58
CA ILE A 1 -9.08 3.24 -22.61
C ILE A 1 -8.30 1.94 -22.76
N ARG A 2 -7.11 1.97 -23.38
CA ARG A 2 -6.39 0.77 -23.86
C ARG A 2 -5.12 0.47 -23.07
N ASP A 3 -4.85 1.23 -22.01
CA ASP A 3 -3.86 0.86 -21.00
C ASP A 3 -4.57 0.24 -19.80
N ARG A 4 -4.20 -0.99 -19.47
CA ARG A 4 -4.62 -1.73 -18.27
C ARG A 4 -3.54 -1.66 -17.19
N ASP A 5 -2.74 -0.59 -17.19
CA ASP A 5 -1.69 -0.41 -16.20
C ASP A 5 -2.27 0.24 -14.95
N ILE A 6 -2.22 -0.49 -13.85
CA ILE A 6 -2.68 -0.03 -12.54
C ILE A 6 -1.88 1.20 -12.05
N SER A 7 -0.63 1.35 -12.49
CA SER A 7 0.22 2.49 -12.14
C SER A 7 -0.40 3.81 -12.59
N SER A 8 -1.08 3.82 -13.74
CA SER A 8 -1.79 5.01 -14.21
C SER A 8 -2.98 5.38 -13.32
N LEU A 9 -3.63 4.39 -12.70
CA LEU A 9 -4.71 4.63 -11.74
C LEU A 9 -4.15 5.17 -10.42
N TYR A 10 -3.01 4.65 -9.95
CA TYR A 10 -2.35 5.16 -8.75
C TYR A 10 -2.01 6.65 -8.88
N LEU A 11 -1.50 7.06 -10.04
CA LEU A 11 -1.09 8.45 -10.26
C LEU A 11 -2.26 9.45 -10.14
N ILE A 12 -3.47 9.06 -10.52
CA ILE A 12 -4.67 9.91 -10.47
C ILE A 12 -5.47 9.77 -9.17
N ALA A 13 -5.16 8.77 -8.33
CA ALA A 13 -5.85 8.57 -7.07
C ALA A 13 -5.19 9.39 -5.95
N ASP A 14 -6.01 10.06 -5.14
CA ASP A 14 -5.53 10.80 -3.95
C ASP A 14 -5.36 9.87 -2.73
N VAL A 15 -6.13 8.77 -2.68
CA VAL A 15 -6.17 7.81 -1.58
C VAL A 15 -6.27 6.39 -2.12
N LEU A 16 -5.60 5.44 -1.45
CA LEU A 16 -5.79 4.01 -1.67
C LEU A 16 -6.60 3.41 -0.50
N VAL A 17 -7.65 2.66 -0.83
CA VAL A 17 -8.30 1.73 0.10
C VAL A 17 -8.00 0.32 -0.39
N THR A 18 -7.46 -0.52 0.48
CA THR A 18 -7.06 -1.90 0.14
C THR A 18 -7.25 -2.81 1.35
N ASP A 19 -7.12 -4.11 1.16
CA ASP A 19 -7.18 -5.14 2.20
C ASP A 19 -5.80 -5.82 2.35
N TYR A 20 -5.68 -7.07 1.94
CA TYR A 20 -4.48 -7.90 1.97
C TYR A 20 -3.63 -7.79 0.70
N SER A 21 -4.07 -6.99 -0.29
CA SER A 21 -3.35 -6.83 -1.56
C SER A 21 -2.03 -6.09 -1.39
N SER A 22 -0.95 -6.58 -2.00
CA SER A 22 0.40 -5.98 -1.94
C SER A 22 0.52 -4.63 -2.65
N VAL A 23 -0.53 -4.14 -3.30
CA VAL A 23 -0.54 -2.87 -4.04
C VAL A 23 -0.20 -1.65 -3.16
N PHE A 24 -0.34 -1.75 -1.84
CA PHE A 24 0.08 -0.69 -0.94
C PHE A 24 1.59 -0.46 -0.94
N PHE A 25 2.42 -1.47 -1.26
CA PHE A 25 3.86 -1.28 -1.43
C PHE A 25 4.14 -0.30 -2.57
N ASP A 26 3.53 -0.55 -3.74
CA ASP A 26 3.69 0.30 -4.93
C ASP A 26 3.10 1.69 -4.71
N TYR A 27 1.90 1.77 -4.12
CA TYR A 27 1.21 3.04 -3.91
C TYR A 27 1.90 3.92 -2.85
N ALA A 28 2.53 3.31 -1.83
CA ALA A 28 3.25 4.03 -0.77
C ALA A 28 4.38 4.93 -1.31
N ILE A 29 4.95 4.61 -2.48
CA ILE A 29 5.96 5.43 -3.17
C ILE A 29 5.43 6.84 -3.45
N LEU A 30 4.11 6.97 -3.70
CA LEU A 30 3.46 8.26 -3.96
C LEU A 30 3.31 9.12 -2.71
N LYS A 31 3.59 8.58 -1.51
CA LYS A 31 3.48 9.26 -0.21
C LYS A 31 2.06 9.81 0.05
N ARG A 32 1.04 9.07 -0.41
CA ARG A 32 -0.38 9.39 -0.27
C ARG A 32 -1.06 8.46 0.76
N PRO A 33 -2.19 8.87 1.36
CA PRO A 33 -2.90 8.06 2.35
C PRO A 33 -3.30 6.67 1.85
N ILE A 34 -3.18 5.68 2.75
CA ILE A 34 -3.55 4.28 2.55
C ILE A 34 -4.41 3.82 3.73
N TYR A 35 -5.60 3.29 3.45
CA TYR A 35 -6.49 2.73 4.46
C TYR A 35 -6.70 1.23 4.22
N PHE A 36 -6.61 0.45 5.29
CA PHE A 36 -6.71 -0.99 5.23
C PHE A 36 -8.09 -1.44 5.69
N PHE A 37 -9.00 -1.71 4.75
CA PHE A 37 -10.36 -2.18 5.07
C PHE A 37 -10.39 -3.71 5.14
N MET A 38 -10.17 -4.27 6.33
CA MET A 38 -10.02 -5.70 6.58
C MET A 38 -11.21 -6.23 7.40
N TYR A 39 -12.43 -6.13 6.85
CA TYR A 39 -13.67 -6.47 7.54
C TYR A 39 -13.80 -7.94 7.99
N ASP A 40 -13.02 -8.85 7.39
CA ASP A 40 -13.01 -10.28 7.65
C ASP A 40 -11.73 -10.75 8.36
N LEU A 41 -10.99 -9.83 8.99
CA LEU A 41 -9.68 -10.10 9.56
C LEU A 41 -9.65 -11.28 10.54
N ASP A 42 -10.66 -11.38 11.40
CA ASP A 42 -10.77 -12.48 12.36
C ASP A 42 -10.89 -13.85 11.66
N THR A 43 -11.69 -13.92 10.58
CA THR A 43 -11.86 -15.15 9.80
C THR A 43 -10.59 -15.46 8.99
N TYR A 44 -10.00 -14.44 8.38
CA TYR A 44 -8.80 -14.57 7.56
C TYR A 44 -7.58 -15.02 8.37
N ARG A 45 -7.44 -14.55 9.62
CA ARG A 45 -6.36 -14.95 10.55
C ARG A 45 -6.40 -16.44 10.87
N ASP A 46 -7.57 -16.99 11.13
CA ASP A 46 -7.73 -18.37 11.59
C ASP A 46 -7.57 -19.38 10.43
N GLU A 47 -7.83 -18.97 9.19
CA GLU A 47 -7.79 -19.82 8.00
C GLU A 47 -6.43 -19.84 7.28
N LEU A 48 -5.62 -18.78 7.38
CA LEU A 48 -4.34 -18.66 6.65
C LEU A 48 -3.11 -18.73 7.56
N ARG A 49 -2.14 -19.55 7.15
CA ARG A 49 -0.80 -19.59 7.74
C ARG A 49 -0.13 -18.23 7.58
N GLY A 50 -0.14 -17.44 8.66
CA GLY A 50 0.79 -16.36 8.98
C GLY A 50 1.00 -15.31 7.89
N PHE A 51 0.54 -14.08 8.13
CA PHE A 51 0.99 -12.94 7.36
C PHE A 51 2.52 -12.82 7.38
N TYR A 52 3.14 -12.49 6.24
CA TYR A 52 4.57 -12.18 6.17
C TYR A 52 4.93 -10.90 6.96
N LEU A 53 3.96 -10.01 7.11
CA LEU A 53 4.03 -8.78 7.88
C LEU A 53 3.18 -8.91 9.13
N ASP A 54 3.61 -8.29 10.22
CA ASP A 54 2.70 -8.01 11.31
C ASP A 54 1.74 -6.90 10.89
N ILE A 55 0.52 -7.28 10.53
CA ILE A 55 -0.53 -6.35 10.06
C ILE A 55 -0.80 -5.19 11.03
N TYR A 56 -0.49 -5.33 12.31
CA TYR A 56 -0.70 -4.27 13.30
C TYR A 56 0.47 -3.31 13.41
N HIS A 57 1.68 -3.76 13.04
CA HIS A 57 2.91 -2.99 13.27
C HIS A 57 3.60 -2.55 11.97
N ASP A 58 3.48 -3.32 10.90
CA ASP A 58 4.25 -3.13 9.67
C ASP A 58 3.47 -2.39 8.57
N LEU A 59 2.16 -2.15 8.73
CA LEU A 59 1.36 -1.47 7.71
C LEU A 59 1.51 0.06 7.79
N PRO A 60 1.57 0.77 6.65
CA PRO A 60 1.68 2.23 6.61
C PRO A 60 0.37 2.96 6.94
N GLY A 61 -0.70 2.25 7.34
CA GLY A 61 -2.06 2.77 7.44
C GLY A 61 -2.88 2.09 8.54
N ASP A 62 -4.05 2.63 8.85
CA ASP A 62 -4.94 2.07 9.87
C ASP A 62 -5.67 0.85 9.33
N VAL A 63 -5.73 -0.22 10.14
CA VAL A 63 -6.61 -1.37 9.92
C VAL A 63 -8.00 -1.01 10.43
N ILE A 64 -8.99 -1.13 9.56
CA ILE A 64 -10.37 -0.69 9.75
C ILE A 64 -11.28 -1.84 9.38
N GLU A 65 -12.19 -2.21 10.27
CA GLU A 65 -13.07 -3.38 10.08
C GLU A 65 -14.53 -2.98 9.79
N SER A 66 -14.87 -1.69 9.90
CA SER A 66 -16.22 -1.18 9.64
C SER A 66 -16.26 -0.08 8.58
N GLU A 67 -17.30 -0.07 7.75
CA GLU A 67 -17.51 0.94 6.71
C GLU A 67 -17.67 2.35 7.29
N ASP A 68 -18.39 2.47 8.41
CA ASP A 68 -18.62 3.76 9.08
C ASP A 68 -17.30 4.39 9.56
N GLU A 69 -16.42 3.59 10.16
CA GLU A 69 -15.09 4.05 10.58
C GLU A 69 -14.22 4.43 9.38
N LEU A 70 -14.27 3.64 8.29
CA LEU A 70 -13.51 3.92 7.07
C LEU A 70 -13.89 5.29 6.50
N ILE A 71 -15.19 5.54 6.37
CA ILE A 71 -15.73 6.82 5.89
C ILE A 71 -15.26 7.95 6.81
N GLN A 72 -15.39 7.80 8.12
CA GLN A 72 -14.95 8.81 9.09
C GLN A 72 -13.45 9.11 8.97
N LYS A 73 -12.60 8.09 8.83
CA LYS A 73 -11.15 8.22 8.71
C LYS A 73 -10.77 8.97 7.44
N ILE A 74 -11.36 8.62 6.30
CA ILE A 74 -11.13 9.30 5.01
C ILE A 74 -11.51 10.78 5.11
N PHE A 75 -12.70 11.10 5.61
CA PHE A 75 -13.17 12.50 5.71
C PHE A 75 -12.49 13.31 6.82
N SER A 76 -11.83 12.67 7.78
CA SER A 76 -11.09 13.38 8.83
C SER A 76 -9.80 14.04 8.31
N GLU A 77 -9.29 13.60 7.15
CA GLU A 77 -8.02 14.00 6.54
C GLU A 77 -6.80 13.86 7.50
N LYS A 78 -6.95 13.09 8.58
CA LYS A 78 -5.88 12.78 9.53
C LYS A 78 -5.23 11.46 9.12
N PHE A 79 -4.00 11.55 8.64
CA PHE A 79 -3.20 10.40 8.26
C PHE A 79 -1.80 10.48 8.88
N ASP A 80 -1.28 9.35 9.34
CA ASP A 80 0.06 9.26 9.92
C ASP A 80 1.12 9.12 8.81
N TYR A 81 1.55 10.28 8.30
CA TYR A 81 2.61 10.34 7.30
C TYR A 81 3.99 9.89 7.82
N ASN A 82 4.22 9.91 9.14
CA ASN A 82 5.47 9.43 9.72
C ASN A 82 5.55 7.89 9.61
N ARG A 83 4.46 7.19 9.97
CA ARG A 83 4.36 5.75 9.76
C ARG A 83 4.57 5.36 8.30
N LEU A 84 3.98 6.09 7.36
CA LEU A 84 4.19 5.88 5.92
C LEU A 84 5.64 6.16 5.48
N GLN A 85 6.31 7.15 6.07
CA GLN A 85 7.72 7.42 5.78
C GLN A 85 8.61 6.26 6.27
N ILE A 86 8.44 5.81 7.52
CA ILE A 86 9.19 4.68 8.09
C ILE A 86 8.99 3.42 7.26
N PHE A 87 7.74 3.15 6.84
CA PHE A 87 7.43 2.04 5.95
C PHE A 87 8.22 2.12 4.63
N ASN A 88 8.25 3.29 3.98
CA ASN A 88 8.99 3.47 2.73
C ASN A 88 10.51 3.32 2.94
N GLU A 89 11.06 3.78 4.06
CA GLU A 89 12.48 3.61 4.41
C GLU A 89 12.85 2.14 4.64
N GLN A 90 11.90 1.31 5.06
CA GLN A 90 12.11 -0.12 5.26
C GLN A 90 11.91 -0.93 3.97
N PHE A 91 10.82 -0.69 3.26
CA PHE A 91 10.36 -1.59 2.19
C PHE A 91 10.56 -1.04 0.77
N ASN A 92 10.59 0.29 0.59
CA ASN A 92 10.69 0.95 -0.71
C ASN A 92 12.02 1.73 -0.88
N ASN A 93 13.02 1.42 -0.07
CA ASN A 93 14.30 2.14 0.00
C ASN A 93 15.22 1.99 -1.23
N HIS A 94 14.91 1.04 -2.12
CA HIS A 94 15.63 0.82 -3.37
C HIS A 94 14.96 1.46 -4.58
N GLU A 95 13.79 2.08 -4.40
CA GLU A 95 13.07 2.73 -5.49
C GLU A 95 13.75 4.05 -5.89
N ASP A 96 14.21 4.10 -7.14
CA ASP A 96 14.92 5.26 -7.72
C ASP A 96 14.47 5.58 -9.15
N GLY A 97 13.41 4.94 -9.65
CA GLY A 97 12.88 5.10 -11.01
C GLY A 97 13.76 4.52 -12.12
N ASN A 98 14.84 3.79 -11.79
CA ASN A 98 15.81 3.28 -12.77
C ASN A 98 15.83 1.75 -12.89
N ALA A 99 14.86 1.04 -12.31
CA ALA A 99 14.81 -0.42 -12.34
C ALA A 99 14.84 -1.00 -13.77
N SER A 100 13.96 -0.54 -14.67
CA SER A 100 13.92 -1.01 -16.06
C SER A 100 15.21 -0.69 -16.81
N LYS A 101 15.80 0.49 -16.59
CA LYS A 101 17.08 0.88 -17.19
C LYS A 101 18.20 -0.10 -16.80
N ARG A 102 18.32 -0.44 -15.51
CA ARG A 102 19.32 -1.41 -15.02
C ARG A 102 19.17 -2.77 -15.70
N VAL A 103 17.95 -3.27 -15.88
CA VAL A 103 17.70 -4.56 -16.55
C VAL A 103 18.16 -4.52 -18.00
N ILE A 104 17.81 -3.45 -18.74
CA ILE A 104 18.23 -3.29 -20.14
C ILE A 104 19.75 -3.22 -20.27
N GLU A 105 20.43 -2.50 -19.37
CA GLU A 105 21.90 -2.41 -19.36
C GLU A 105 22.59 -3.76 -19.08
N ILE A 106 21.94 -4.68 -18.35
CA ILE A 106 22.46 -6.04 -18.13
C ILE A 106 22.26 -6.89 -19.39
N LEU A 107 21.10 -6.79 -20.05
CA LEU A 107 20.75 -7.63 -21.20
C LEU A 107 21.49 -7.23 -22.49
N LEU A 108 21.85 -5.96 -22.63
CA LEU A 108 22.53 -5.42 -23.82
C LEU A 108 24.06 -5.38 -23.68
N LYS A 109 24.62 -5.89 -22.58
CA LYS A 109 26.06 -6.15 -22.41
C LYS A 109 26.47 -7.48 -23.02
#